data_AF-A0A3C0HM23-F1
#
_entry.id   AF-A0A3C0HM23-F1
#
_cell.length_a   1.000
_cell.length_b   1.000
_cell.length_c   1.000
_cell.angle_alpha   90.00
_cell.angle_beta   90.00
_cell.angle_gamma   90.00
#
_symmetry.space_group_name_H-M   'P 1'
#
loop_
_entity.id
_entity.type
_entity.pdbx_description
1 polymer ?
#
loop_
_entity_poly.entity_id
_entity_poly.type
_entity_poly.pdbx_seq_one_letter_code
_entity_poly.pdbx_strand_id
1 'polypeptide(L)'
;MGDEQHRDDVDTGRAWGDFCDALKSAGDLITANSTDDLDRIEGFRYLSRLARGGLTAFIENGDRVRPFILPIPFNLKIGCDNPDADYRNVGVDPRYDYRITGTRGTVNFLSIGAYSGGYGTNSATPGAQGNITDNDPDHDRPIDIIASVEPPKLAPGQQWLEMSPATTVIIVRNFFLDREHERSSELEIECLNPPTEHPGALSADEFATGLAMSGFYVHGIVQRFLDWLVMFRQNPNTLEFLPQDDGPGGWGDPNQLFRHGCWDLPEGKAFLITVPAIDAFYWNFQLNNMWEESLDYRRFPVTVNKHTARYEADGTVRIVVSRTDPGWGNWISTAHHDHGTWGLRYNQVVEDIPPTIELIDV
;
A
#
# COMPACT_ATOMS: atom_id res chain seq x y z
N MET A 1 -31.24 16.97 10.67
CA MET A 1 -30.92 16.40 11.99
C MET A 1 -29.44 16.04 12.09
N GLY A 2 -28.82 15.38 11.09
CA GLY A 2 -27.37 15.12 11.06
C GLY A 2 -26.51 16.40 11.05
N ASP A 3 -26.77 17.33 10.12
CA ASP A 3 -25.98 18.57 9.98
C ASP A 3 -25.96 19.46 11.23
N GLU A 4 -27.08 19.49 11.97
CA GLU A 4 -27.22 20.29 13.19
C GLU A 4 -26.46 19.63 14.36
N GLN A 5 -26.44 18.29 14.41
CA GLN A 5 -25.65 17.54 15.39
C GLN A 5 -24.15 17.65 15.10
N HIS A 6 -23.72 17.45 13.85
CA HIS A 6 -22.31 17.61 13.48
C HIS A 6 -21.81 19.03 13.76
N ARG A 7 -22.67 20.04 13.56
CA ARG A 7 -22.35 21.41 13.95
C ARG A 7 -22.15 21.57 15.45
N ASP A 8 -23.07 21.06 16.27
CA ASP A 8 -22.91 21.08 17.73
C ASP A 8 -21.64 20.32 18.18
N ASP A 9 -21.36 19.18 17.57
CA ASP A 9 -20.18 18.36 17.91
C ASP A 9 -18.87 19.05 17.54
N VAL A 10 -18.84 19.81 16.46
CA VAL A 10 -17.68 20.65 16.09
C VAL A 10 -17.58 21.87 17.01
N ASP A 11 -18.68 22.60 17.22
CA ASP A 11 -18.69 23.83 18.02
C ASP A 11 -18.35 23.57 19.50
N THR A 12 -18.73 22.41 20.04
CA THR A 12 -18.41 21.98 21.41
C THR A 12 -17.05 21.27 21.52
N GLY A 13 -16.42 20.93 20.40
CA GLY A 13 -15.17 20.18 20.35
C GLY A 13 -15.30 18.67 20.58
N ARG A 14 -16.53 18.14 20.67
CA ARG A 14 -16.80 16.70 20.81
C ARG A 14 -16.19 15.89 19.66
N ALA A 15 -16.39 16.32 18.41
CA ALA A 15 -15.86 15.61 17.24
C ALA A 15 -14.34 15.42 17.30
N TRP A 16 -13.62 16.44 17.81
CA TRP A 16 -12.18 16.36 18.03
C TRP A 16 -11.81 15.42 19.19
N GLY A 17 -12.58 15.47 20.29
CA GLY A 17 -12.44 14.55 21.42
C GLY A 17 -12.60 13.09 21.00
N ASP A 18 -13.66 12.78 20.25
CA ASP A 18 -13.95 11.44 19.76
C ASP A 18 -12.85 10.92 18.82
N PHE A 19 -12.31 11.78 17.94
CA PHE A 19 -11.14 11.44 17.11
C PHE A 19 -9.93 11.08 17.97
N CYS A 20 -9.64 11.87 19.01
CA CYS A 20 -8.52 11.60 19.92
C CYS A 20 -8.72 10.30 20.73
N ASP A 21 -9.95 10.02 21.17
CA ASP A 21 -10.28 8.76 21.85
C ASP A 21 -10.16 7.55 20.92
N ALA A 22 -10.49 7.69 19.63
CA ALA A 22 -10.24 6.66 18.63
C ALA A 22 -8.73 6.39 18.44
N LEU A 23 -7.90 7.44 18.36
CA LEU A 23 -6.44 7.28 18.31
C LEU A 23 -5.88 6.61 19.57
N LYS A 24 -6.41 6.97 20.74
CA LYS A 24 -6.04 6.35 22.01
C LYS A 24 -6.39 4.86 22.02
N SER A 25 -7.58 4.50 21.56
CA SER A 25 -8.01 3.09 21.44
C SER A 25 -7.11 2.29 20.49
N ALA A 26 -6.63 2.89 19.41
CA ALA A 26 -5.64 2.22 18.54
C ALA A 26 -4.30 1.98 19.27
N GLY A 27 -3.93 2.85 20.22
CA GLY A 27 -2.78 2.66 21.12
C GLY A 27 -2.88 1.42 22.01
N ASP A 28 -4.10 1.03 22.39
CA ASP A 28 -4.33 -0.18 23.17
C ASP A 28 -4.02 -1.44 22.35
N LEU A 29 -4.28 -1.43 21.03
CA LEU A 29 -3.90 -2.52 20.12
C LEU A 29 -2.38 -2.71 20.06
N ILE A 30 -1.63 -1.62 19.96
CA ILE A 30 -0.15 -1.67 20.01
C ILE A 30 0.28 -2.28 21.34
N THR A 31 -0.33 -1.81 22.43
CA THR A 31 0.04 -2.24 23.78
C THR A 31 -0.27 -3.72 24.02
N ALA A 32 -1.36 -4.22 23.47
CA ALA A 32 -1.78 -5.60 23.64
C ALA A 32 -0.97 -6.59 22.79
N ASN A 33 -0.45 -6.18 21.63
CA ASN A 33 0.08 -7.10 20.62
C ASN A 33 1.60 -7.06 20.41
N SER A 34 2.29 -6.00 20.83
CA SER A 34 3.76 -5.92 20.66
C SER A 34 4.46 -7.04 21.44
N THR A 35 5.41 -7.72 20.81
CA THR A 35 6.15 -8.84 21.42
C THR A 35 7.40 -8.40 22.18
N ASP A 36 8.02 -7.28 21.80
CA ASP A 36 9.14 -6.68 22.51
C ASP A 36 9.06 -5.13 22.59
N ASP A 37 10.11 -4.51 23.14
CA ASP A 37 10.23 -3.06 23.27
C ASP A 37 10.35 -2.34 21.92
N LEU A 38 11.03 -2.95 20.95
CA LEU A 38 11.22 -2.36 19.61
C LEU A 38 9.88 -2.34 18.88
N ASP A 39 9.17 -3.47 18.84
CA ASP A 39 7.81 -3.58 18.31
C ASP A 39 6.89 -2.52 18.91
N ARG A 40 6.97 -2.32 20.23
CA ARG A 40 6.16 -1.32 20.96
C ARG A 40 6.42 0.09 20.46
N ILE A 41 7.70 0.46 20.39
CA ILE A 41 8.13 1.80 19.95
C ILE A 41 7.75 2.02 18.49
N GLU A 42 7.99 1.03 17.63
CA GLU A 42 7.63 1.12 16.22
C GLU A 42 6.12 1.17 16.01
N GLY A 43 5.34 0.42 16.80
CA GLY A 43 3.89 0.42 16.74
C GLY A 43 3.27 1.79 17.10
N PHE A 44 3.79 2.47 18.13
CA PHE A 44 3.34 3.82 18.43
C PHE A 44 3.75 4.82 17.34
N ARG A 45 4.94 4.66 16.75
CA ARG A 45 5.36 5.46 15.59
C ARG A 45 4.45 5.18 14.39
N TYR A 46 4.05 3.93 14.16
CA TYR A 46 3.12 3.52 13.12
C TYR A 46 1.78 4.24 13.25
N LEU A 47 1.19 4.32 14.45
CA LEU A 47 -0.03 5.10 14.69
C LEU A 47 0.10 6.57 14.27
N SER A 48 1.25 7.20 14.55
CA SER A 48 1.49 8.59 14.14
C SER A 48 1.56 8.76 12.61
N ARG A 49 2.07 7.74 11.90
CA ARG A 49 2.08 7.71 10.43
C ARG A 49 0.67 7.60 9.90
N LEU A 50 -0.10 6.65 10.41
CA LEU A 50 -1.50 6.44 10.01
C LEU A 50 -2.38 7.66 10.31
N ALA A 51 -2.20 8.31 11.45
CA ALA A 51 -2.96 9.52 11.79
C ALA A 51 -2.72 10.64 10.77
N ARG A 52 -1.45 10.85 10.37
CA ARG A 52 -1.13 11.79 9.27
C ARG A 52 -1.79 11.37 7.96
N GLY A 53 -1.78 10.07 7.64
CA GLY A 53 -2.42 9.51 6.45
C GLY A 53 -3.94 9.75 6.42
N GLY A 54 -4.64 9.43 7.51
CA GLY A 54 -6.09 9.64 7.64
C GLY A 54 -6.47 11.10 7.49
N LEU A 55 -5.82 12.00 8.25
CA LEU A 55 -6.10 13.44 8.17
C LEU A 55 -5.88 13.98 6.74
N THR A 56 -4.82 13.54 6.07
CA THR A 56 -4.57 13.92 4.68
C THR A 56 -5.66 13.40 3.74
N ALA A 57 -6.09 12.15 3.90
CA ALA A 57 -7.04 11.50 2.99
C ALA A 57 -8.49 11.97 3.15
N PHE A 58 -8.90 12.33 4.37
CA PHE A 58 -10.30 12.60 4.69
C PHE A 58 -10.60 14.06 5.04
N ILE A 59 -9.59 14.86 5.37
CA ILE A 59 -9.76 16.30 5.62
C ILE A 59 -9.14 17.10 4.49
N GLU A 60 -7.82 16.97 4.27
CA GLU A 60 -7.10 17.81 3.32
C GLU A 60 -7.39 17.45 1.85
N ASN A 61 -7.65 16.17 1.56
CA ASN A 61 -8.02 15.65 0.24
C ASN A 61 -9.38 14.93 0.27
N GLY A 62 -10.31 15.46 1.06
CA GLY A 62 -11.67 14.91 1.21
C GLY A 62 -12.63 15.27 0.08
N ASP A 63 -12.37 16.36 -0.66
CA ASP A 63 -13.24 16.85 -1.73
C ASP A 63 -13.18 15.93 -2.96
N ARG A 64 -14.32 15.30 -3.27
CA ARG A 64 -14.47 14.36 -4.40
C ARG A 64 -14.82 15.05 -5.71
N VAL A 65 -15.17 16.33 -5.68
CA VAL A 65 -15.52 17.14 -6.86
C VAL A 65 -14.30 17.93 -7.34
N ARG A 66 -13.36 18.24 -6.46
CA ARG A 66 -12.05 18.85 -6.79
C ARG A 66 -10.89 17.98 -6.29
N PRO A 67 -10.81 16.74 -6.78
CA PRO A 67 -9.79 15.80 -6.34
C PRO A 67 -8.39 16.22 -6.81
N PHE A 68 -7.37 15.87 -6.03
CA PHE A 68 -5.97 15.90 -6.48
C PHE A 68 -5.32 14.55 -6.21
N ILE A 69 -4.49 14.08 -7.15
CA ILE A 69 -3.67 12.88 -6.96
C ILE A 69 -2.51 13.25 -6.03
N LEU A 70 -2.54 12.76 -4.80
CA LEU A 70 -1.52 13.06 -3.80
C LEU A 70 -0.50 11.92 -3.69
N PRO A 71 0.81 12.25 -3.58
CA PRO A 71 1.81 11.26 -3.23
C PRO A 71 1.57 10.74 -1.82
N ILE A 72 1.64 9.42 -1.64
CA ILE A 72 1.72 8.81 -0.31
C ILE A 72 3.18 8.96 0.14
N PRO A 73 3.46 9.70 1.24
CA PRO A 73 4.83 9.91 1.69
C PRO A 73 5.52 8.57 1.98
N PHE A 74 6.81 8.45 1.63
CA PHE A 74 7.61 7.23 1.84
C PHE A 74 7.63 6.73 3.31
N ASN A 75 7.30 7.61 4.26
CA ASN A 75 7.24 7.33 5.69
C ASN A 75 5.80 7.08 6.20
N LEU A 76 4.82 6.91 5.31
CA LEU A 76 3.51 6.33 5.56
C LEU A 76 3.51 4.93 4.95
N LYS A 77 3.70 3.93 5.81
CA LYS A 77 3.94 2.53 5.45
C LYS A 77 2.75 1.70 5.89
N ILE A 78 2.16 0.92 4.99
CA ILE A 78 0.91 0.21 5.23
C ILE A 78 0.93 -1.10 4.46
N GLY A 79 0.77 -2.23 5.17
CA GLY A 79 0.41 -3.51 4.55
C GLY A 79 1.48 -4.09 3.62
N CYS A 80 2.72 -4.12 4.08
CA CYS A 80 3.89 -4.49 3.28
C CYS A 80 4.01 -3.50 2.11
N ASP A 81 4.23 -2.21 2.44
CA ASP A 81 4.48 -1.16 1.45
C ASP A 81 5.71 -1.53 0.61
N ASN A 82 5.59 -1.43 -0.71
CA ASN A 82 6.70 -1.76 -1.60
C ASN A 82 7.77 -0.63 -1.59
N PRO A 83 9.03 -0.88 -1.15
CA PRO A 83 10.12 0.11 -1.16
C PRO A 83 10.43 0.65 -2.56
N ASP A 84 10.18 -0.15 -3.59
CA ASP A 84 10.40 0.21 -4.98
C ASP A 84 9.27 1.10 -5.54
N ALA A 85 8.22 1.38 -4.76
CA ALA A 85 7.06 2.11 -5.26
C ALA A 85 7.05 3.60 -4.90
N ASP A 86 6.65 4.43 -5.85
CA ASP A 86 6.00 5.71 -5.55
C ASP A 86 4.49 5.54 -5.68
N TYR A 87 3.83 5.40 -4.53
CA TYR A 87 2.38 5.36 -4.46
C TYR A 87 1.80 6.76 -4.51
N ARG A 88 0.72 6.91 -5.25
CA ARG A 88 -0.17 8.07 -5.17
C ARG A 88 -1.60 7.60 -5.08
N ASN A 89 -2.46 8.38 -4.45
CA ASN A 89 -3.87 8.06 -4.40
C ASN A 89 -4.75 9.31 -4.46
N VAL A 90 -6.01 9.05 -4.73
CA VAL A 90 -7.06 10.07 -4.68
C VAL A 90 -8.37 9.38 -4.34
N GLY A 91 -9.07 9.91 -3.33
CA GLY A 91 -10.40 9.41 -3.02
C GLY A 91 -11.40 9.93 -4.04
N VAL A 92 -12.30 9.06 -4.49
CA VAL A 92 -13.31 9.33 -5.52
C VAL A 92 -14.69 8.94 -5.01
N ASP A 93 -15.71 9.54 -5.60
CA ASP A 93 -17.12 9.20 -5.41
C ASP A 93 -17.69 8.65 -6.72
N PRO A 94 -18.32 7.45 -6.71
CA PRO A 94 -18.80 6.77 -7.91
C PRO A 94 -20.05 7.42 -8.53
N ARG A 95 -20.60 8.47 -7.91
CA ARG A 95 -21.64 9.32 -8.52
C ARG A 95 -21.11 10.27 -9.59
N TYR A 96 -19.78 10.49 -9.61
CA TYR A 96 -19.11 11.35 -10.58
C TYR A 96 -18.22 10.54 -11.52
N ASP A 97 -18.00 11.10 -12.70
CA ASP A 97 -17.02 10.63 -13.67
C ASP A 97 -15.78 11.51 -13.58
N TYR A 98 -14.61 10.92 -13.78
CA TYR A 98 -13.33 11.60 -13.67
C TYR A 98 -12.52 11.44 -14.95
N ARG A 99 -11.64 12.40 -15.20
CA ARG A 99 -10.61 12.29 -16.23
C ARG A 99 -9.24 12.41 -15.59
N ILE A 100 -8.37 11.45 -15.88
CA ILE A 100 -6.97 11.44 -15.47
C ILE A 100 -6.12 11.73 -16.71
N THR A 101 -5.29 12.75 -16.64
CA THR A 101 -4.38 13.12 -17.74
C THR A 101 -2.95 13.32 -17.25
N GLY A 102 -1.99 13.30 -18.16
CA GLY A 102 -0.60 13.62 -17.85
C GLY A 102 0.37 12.83 -18.71
N THR A 103 1.48 12.37 -18.14
CA THR A 103 2.53 11.62 -18.83
C THR A 103 2.86 10.31 -18.12
N ARG A 104 3.22 9.29 -18.91
CA ARG A 104 3.63 7.97 -18.43
C ARG A 104 4.97 8.01 -17.69
N GLY A 105 5.87 8.91 -18.05
CA GLY A 105 7.25 8.89 -17.56
C GLY A 105 8.00 7.66 -18.08
N THR A 106 9.04 7.25 -17.36
CA THR A 106 9.92 6.12 -17.74
C THR A 106 10.02 5.05 -16.65
N VAL A 107 9.20 5.12 -15.60
CA VAL A 107 9.19 4.10 -14.53
C VAL A 107 8.95 2.72 -15.12
N ASN A 108 9.62 1.69 -14.60
CA ASN A 108 9.54 0.35 -15.14
C ASN A 108 8.10 -0.17 -15.24
N PHE A 109 7.32 -0.08 -14.17
CA PHE A 109 5.93 -0.54 -14.12
C PHE A 109 5.00 0.57 -13.61
N LEU A 110 3.96 0.89 -14.39
CA LEU A 110 2.87 1.78 -13.98
C LEU A 110 1.57 0.99 -13.90
N SER A 111 0.86 1.16 -12.80
CA SER A 111 -0.50 0.65 -12.63
C SER A 111 -1.41 1.71 -12.01
N ILE A 112 -2.61 1.84 -12.57
CA ILE A 112 -3.66 2.75 -12.12
C ILE A 112 -4.91 1.91 -11.90
N GLY A 113 -5.26 1.72 -10.62
CA GLY A 113 -6.39 0.88 -10.24
C GLY A 113 -7.46 1.65 -9.49
N ALA A 114 -8.72 1.33 -9.76
CA ALA A 114 -9.88 1.75 -8.98
C ALA A 114 -10.20 0.69 -7.94
N TYR A 115 -10.42 1.10 -6.69
CA TYR A 115 -10.59 0.20 -5.56
C TYR A 115 -11.84 0.56 -4.74
N SER A 116 -12.52 -0.49 -4.27
CA SER A 116 -13.64 -0.38 -3.34
C SER A 116 -13.18 -0.36 -1.89
N GLY A 117 -14.08 0.06 -1.01
CA GLY A 117 -13.94 -0.14 0.43
C GLY A 117 -12.96 0.80 1.11
N GLY A 118 -12.48 0.39 2.27
CA GLY A 118 -11.48 1.13 3.04
C GLY A 118 -11.10 0.32 4.27
N TYR A 119 -9.84 0.43 4.68
CA TYR A 119 -9.39 -0.20 5.90
C TYR A 119 -10.04 0.51 7.09
N GLY A 120 -10.88 -0.19 7.85
CA GLY A 120 -11.54 0.34 9.05
C GLY A 120 -12.83 1.11 8.83
N THR A 121 -13.21 1.35 7.58
CA THR A 121 -14.48 2.01 7.27
C THR A 121 -15.59 0.96 7.22
N ASN A 122 -16.80 1.28 7.66
CA ASN A 122 -17.98 0.39 7.58
C ASN A 122 -18.49 0.24 6.12
N SER A 123 -17.56 0.17 5.17
CA SER A 123 -17.76 0.16 3.73
C SER A 123 -17.70 -1.26 3.17
N ALA A 124 -17.88 -1.40 1.85
CA ALA A 124 -17.60 -2.65 1.14
C ALA A 124 -16.19 -3.19 1.44
N THR A 125 -16.00 -4.50 1.28
CA THR A 125 -14.69 -5.16 1.38
C THR A 125 -13.70 -4.50 0.40
N PRO A 126 -12.45 -4.20 0.82
CA PRO A 126 -11.44 -3.66 -0.07
C PRO A 126 -11.15 -4.58 -1.26
N GLY A 127 -11.14 -4.06 -2.49
CA GLY A 127 -10.87 -4.88 -3.67
C GLY A 127 -10.77 -4.10 -4.97
N ALA A 128 -10.06 -4.63 -5.96
CA ALA A 128 -9.91 -4.01 -7.28
C ALA A 128 -11.24 -4.05 -8.05
N GLN A 129 -11.60 -2.93 -8.68
CA GLN A 129 -12.81 -2.77 -9.49
C GLN A 129 -12.46 -2.65 -10.98
N GLY A 130 -11.41 -1.88 -11.27
CA GLY A 130 -10.81 -1.77 -12.60
C GLY A 130 -9.32 -1.52 -12.46
N ASN A 131 -8.55 -1.89 -13.48
CA ASN A 131 -7.10 -1.70 -13.49
C ASN A 131 -6.58 -1.44 -14.89
N ILE A 132 -5.70 -0.45 -15.01
CA ILE A 132 -4.90 -0.19 -16.21
C ILE A 132 -3.43 -0.39 -15.83
N THR A 133 -2.72 -1.17 -16.62
CA THR A 133 -1.27 -1.37 -16.46
C THR A 133 -0.57 -0.96 -17.74
N ASP A 134 0.51 -0.19 -17.58
CA ASP A 134 1.33 0.33 -18.65
C ASP A 134 2.81 0.00 -18.39
N ASN A 135 3.31 -1.01 -19.10
CA ASN A 135 4.64 -1.61 -18.92
C ASN A 135 5.56 -1.33 -20.10
N ASP A 136 5.57 -0.06 -20.52
CA ASP A 136 6.37 0.41 -21.64
C ASP A 136 7.29 1.56 -21.20
N PRO A 137 8.35 1.27 -20.43
CA PRO A 137 9.24 2.31 -19.88
C PRO A 137 10.04 3.06 -20.94
N ASP A 138 10.16 2.51 -22.16
CA ASP A 138 10.91 3.09 -23.27
C ASP A 138 10.15 4.22 -23.99
N HIS A 139 8.82 4.31 -23.79
CA HIS A 139 7.96 5.25 -24.50
C HIS A 139 7.13 6.11 -23.56
N ASP A 140 7.74 7.21 -23.11
CA ASP A 140 7.02 8.29 -22.43
C ASP A 140 5.99 8.90 -23.39
N ARG A 141 4.72 8.92 -22.97
CA ARG A 141 3.58 9.32 -23.79
C ARG A 141 2.50 9.98 -22.95
N PRO A 142 1.60 10.75 -23.59
CA PRO A 142 0.42 11.27 -22.91
C PRO A 142 -0.47 10.14 -22.38
N ILE A 143 -1.02 10.34 -21.19
CA ILE A 143 -2.08 9.53 -20.59
C ILE A 143 -3.39 10.33 -20.67
N ASP A 144 -4.47 9.65 -21.05
CA ASP A 144 -5.83 10.20 -21.07
C ASP A 144 -6.82 9.07 -20.73
N ILE A 145 -7.30 9.06 -19.50
CA ILE A 145 -8.14 8.00 -18.95
C ILE A 145 -9.45 8.63 -18.47
N ILE A 146 -10.57 8.02 -18.84
CA ILE A 146 -11.88 8.29 -18.22
C ILE A 146 -12.11 7.24 -17.15
N ALA A 147 -12.39 7.64 -15.91
CA ALA A 147 -12.79 6.76 -14.84
C ALA A 147 -14.28 6.99 -14.53
N SER A 148 -15.09 5.94 -14.68
CA SER A 148 -16.55 6.03 -14.55
C SER A 148 -17.14 4.67 -14.24
N VAL A 149 -18.33 4.66 -13.61
CA VAL A 149 -19.11 3.43 -13.39
C VAL A 149 -19.70 2.93 -14.69
N GLU A 150 -20.30 3.83 -15.47
CA GLU A 150 -20.88 3.48 -16.77
C GLU A 150 -19.81 3.53 -17.87
N PRO A 151 -19.81 2.58 -18.83
CA PRO A 151 -18.86 2.59 -19.94
C PRO A 151 -18.95 3.89 -20.77
N PRO A 152 -17.86 4.67 -20.90
CA PRO A 152 -17.87 5.94 -21.61
C PRO A 152 -17.65 5.73 -23.12
N LYS A 153 -18.02 6.74 -23.91
CA LYS A 153 -17.59 6.82 -25.30
C LYS A 153 -16.19 7.44 -25.37
N LEU A 154 -15.18 6.62 -25.67
CA LEU A 154 -13.78 7.05 -25.72
C LEU A 154 -13.42 7.73 -27.06
N ALA A 155 -12.63 8.80 -27.00
CA ALA A 155 -11.92 9.34 -28.15
C ALA A 155 -10.68 8.47 -28.48
N PRO A 156 -10.11 8.56 -29.70
CA PRO A 156 -8.90 7.83 -30.04
C PRO A 156 -7.76 8.11 -29.06
N GLY A 157 -7.15 7.04 -28.52
CA GLY A 157 -6.07 7.13 -27.53
C GLY A 157 -6.53 7.25 -26.08
N GLN A 158 -7.82 7.45 -25.81
CA GLN A 158 -8.34 7.40 -24.45
C GLN A 158 -8.54 5.96 -23.98
N GLN A 159 -8.35 5.73 -22.69
CA GLN A 159 -8.65 4.46 -22.02
C GLN A 159 -9.80 4.65 -21.02
N TRP A 160 -10.48 3.56 -20.67
CA TRP A 160 -11.49 3.55 -19.61
C TRP A 160 -10.96 2.79 -18.40
N LEU A 161 -10.95 3.45 -17.24
CA LEU A 161 -10.75 2.82 -15.94
C LEU A 161 -12.13 2.52 -15.35
N GLU A 162 -12.52 1.26 -15.35
CA GLU A 162 -13.78 0.83 -14.78
C GLU A 162 -13.85 1.13 -13.28
N MET A 163 -14.91 1.84 -12.87
CA MET A 163 -15.30 1.99 -11.48
C MET A 163 -16.56 1.17 -11.22
N SER A 164 -16.85 0.92 -9.95
CA SER A 164 -18.11 0.35 -9.48
C SER A 164 -18.80 1.30 -8.49
N PRO A 165 -20.10 1.10 -8.19
CA PRO A 165 -20.78 1.85 -7.13
C PRO A 165 -20.13 1.73 -5.74
N ALA A 166 -19.19 0.80 -5.54
CA ALA A 166 -18.44 0.62 -4.31
C ALA A 166 -17.06 1.29 -4.33
N THR A 167 -16.64 1.89 -5.45
CA THR A 167 -15.31 2.51 -5.62
C THR A 167 -15.17 3.74 -4.73
N THR A 168 -14.07 3.84 -4.02
CA THR A 168 -13.79 4.92 -3.05
C THR A 168 -12.44 5.58 -3.30
N VAL A 169 -11.51 4.90 -3.99
CA VAL A 169 -10.16 5.40 -4.19
C VAL A 169 -9.58 4.90 -5.51
N ILE A 170 -8.82 5.78 -6.16
CA ILE A 170 -7.92 5.41 -7.27
C ILE A 170 -6.50 5.41 -6.72
N ILE A 171 -5.73 4.36 -7.00
CA ILE A 171 -4.35 4.19 -6.57
C ILE A 171 -3.46 4.09 -7.81
N VAL A 172 -2.44 4.94 -7.84
CA VAL A 172 -1.37 4.93 -8.83
C VAL A 172 -0.14 4.29 -8.20
N ARG A 173 0.43 3.28 -8.87
CA ARG A 173 1.65 2.58 -8.48
C ARG A 173 2.70 2.77 -9.55
N ASN A 174 3.77 3.47 -9.21
CA ASN A 174 4.98 3.56 -10.03
C ASN A 174 6.03 2.66 -9.37
N PHE A 175 6.27 1.45 -9.89
CA PHE A 175 7.31 0.56 -9.37
C PHE A 175 8.58 0.71 -10.16
N PHE A 176 9.61 1.15 -9.46
CA PHE A 176 10.94 1.38 -9.98
C PHE A 176 11.77 0.11 -9.94
N LEU A 177 12.63 -0.09 -10.94
CA LEU A 177 13.75 -1.03 -10.80
C LEU A 177 15.04 -0.26 -10.48
N ASP A 178 15.22 0.89 -11.11
CA ASP A 178 16.34 1.79 -10.93
C ASP A 178 15.87 3.24 -10.74
N ARG A 179 15.67 3.64 -9.48
CA ARG A 179 15.21 4.99 -9.12
C ARG A 179 16.15 6.11 -9.55
N GLU A 180 17.42 5.82 -9.84
CA GLU A 180 18.38 6.86 -10.27
C GLU A 180 18.21 7.22 -11.75
N HIS A 181 17.70 6.31 -12.57
CA HIS A 181 17.60 6.48 -14.03
C HIS A 181 16.17 6.49 -14.58
N GLU A 182 15.18 6.18 -13.74
CA GLU A 182 13.76 6.17 -14.10
C GLU A 182 13.00 7.41 -13.59
N ARG A 183 11.92 7.79 -14.28
CA ARG A 183 11.03 8.88 -13.87
C ARG A 183 9.60 8.37 -13.64
N SER A 184 9.03 8.73 -12.50
CA SER A 184 7.62 8.48 -12.17
C SER A 184 6.68 9.07 -13.25
N SER A 185 5.47 8.53 -13.37
CA SER A 185 4.39 9.21 -14.10
C SER A 185 4.05 10.56 -13.47
N GLU A 186 3.52 11.49 -14.26
CA GLU A 186 2.97 12.76 -13.78
C GLU A 186 1.50 12.80 -14.18
N LEU A 187 0.59 12.83 -13.19
CA LEU A 187 -0.84 12.65 -13.43
C LEU A 187 -1.64 13.69 -12.65
N GLU A 188 -2.65 14.25 -13.32
CA GLU A 188 -3.67 15.12 -12.76
C GLU A 188 -5.05 14.48 -12.94
N ILE A 189 -6.02 14.91 -12.13
CA ILE A 189 -7.39 14.41 -12.17
C ILE A 189 -8.38 15.57 -12.11
N GLU A 190 -9.46 15.49 -12.89
CA GLU A 190 -10.60 16.41 -12.83
C GLU A 190 -11.93 15.64 -12.76
N CYS A 191 -12.91 16.20 -12.05
CA CYS A 191 -14.29 15.72 -12.08
C CYS A 191 -15.01 16.29 -13.32
N LEU A 192 -15.67 15.45 -14.10
CA LEU A 192 -16.27 15.81 -15.40
C LEU A 192 -17.71 16.31 -15.27
N ASN A 193 -18.40 15.92 -14.21
CA ASN A 193 -19.79 16.26 -13.92
C ASN A 193 -19.94 16.81 -12.49
N PRO A 194 -19.18 17.85 -12.10
CA PRO A 194 -19.29 18.46 -10.79
C PRO A 194 -20.67 19.11 -10.62
N PRO A 195 -21.22 19.18 -9.39
CA PRO A 195 -22.34 20.06 -9.10
C PRO A 195 -22.06 21.50 -9.57
N THR A 196 -23.10 22.22 -10.02
CA THR A 196 -22.93 23.58 -10.59
C THR A 196 -22.59 24.65 -9.55
N GLU A 197 -22.73 24.34 -8.26
CA GLU A 197 -22.43 25.26 -7.16
C GLU A 197 -20.93 25.29 -6.86
N HIS A 198 -20.40 26.49 -6.62
CA HIS A 198 -19.03 26.63 -6.12
C HIS A 198 -18.93 26.06 -4.70
N PRO A 199 -17.79 25.44 -4.31
CA PRO A 199 -17.64 24.91 -2.97
C PRO A 199 -17.77 26.04 -1.95
N GLY A 200 -18.51 25.75 -0.89
CA GLY A 200 -18.62 26.63 0.26
C GLY A 200 -17.34 26.66 1.08
N ALA A 201 -17.38 27.38 2.20
CA ALA A 201 -16.39 27.18 3.26
C ALA A 201 -16.53 25.75 3.82
N LEU A 202 -15.43 25.22 4.39
CA LEU A 202 -15.44 23.94 5.10
C LEU A 202 -16.63 23.88 6.07
N SER A 203 -17.51 22.91 5.86
CA SER A 203 -18.69 22.72 6.69
C SER A 203 -18.36 21.88 7.93
N ALA A 204 -19.18 22.02 8.97
CA ALA A 204 -19.06 21.18 10.16
C ALA A 204 -19.31 19.70 9.86
N ASP A 205 -20.18 19.40 8.89
CA ASP A 205 -20.47 18.03 8.45
C ASP A 205 -19.24 17.37 7.80
N GLU A 206 -18.61 18.06 6.84
CA GLU A 206 -17.38 17.60 6.19
C GLU A 206 -16.25 17.40 7.22
N PHE A 207 -16.08 18.35 8.14
CA PHE A 207 -15.01 18.29 9.12
C PHE A 207 -15.22 17.17 10.16
N ALA A 208 -16.44 17.05 10.72
CA ALA A 208 -16.77 15.98 11.67
C ALA A 208 -16.64 14.60 11.03
N THR A 209 -17.14 14.45 9.79
CA THR A 209 -17.02 13.20 9.02
C THR A 209 -15.55 12.87 8.74
N GLY A 210 -14.76 13.85 8.31
CA GLY A 210 -13.33 13.67 8.02
C GLY A 210 -12.54 13.23 9.25
N LEU A 211 -12.83 13.79 10.43
CA LEU A 211 -12.24 13.37 11.71
C LEU A 211 -12.63 11.93 12.08
N ALA A 212 -13.91 11.59 12.01
CA ALA A 212 -14.39 10.25 12.31
C ALA A 212 -13.75 9.19 11.38
N MET A 213 -13.73 9.47 10.07
CA MET A 213 -13.10 8.59 9.07
C MET A 213 -11.59 8.45 9.28
N SER A 214 -10.92 9.51 9.72
CA SER A 214 -9.49 9.47 10.08
C SER A 214 -9.25 8.56 11.30
N GLY A 215 -10.11 8.60 12.31
CA GLY A 215 -10.03 7.70 13.46
C GLY A 215 -10.25 6.24 13.07
N PHE A 216 -11.28 5.96 12.26
CA PHE A 216 -11.56 4.63 11.73
C PHE A 216 -10.42 4.07 10.88
N TYR A 217 -9.82 4.91 10.03
CA TYR A 217 -8.67 4.56 9.20
C TYR A 217 -7.50 4.05 10.05
N VAL A 218 -7.13 4.76 11.12
CA VAL A 218 -6.02 4.35 11.99
C VAL A 218 -6.32 3.02 12.66
N HIS A 219 -7.47 2.91 13.34
CA HIS A 219 -7.79 1.72 14.09
C HIS A 219 -7.95 0.50 13.18
N GLY A 220 -8.69 0.64 12.08
CA GLY A 220 -8.98 -0.48 11.21
C GLY A 220 -7.81 -0.97 10.41
N ILE A 221 -6.87 -0.10 10.02
CA ILE A 221 -5.60 -0.54 9.41
C ILE A 221 -4.80 -1.39 10.40
N VAL A 222 -4.66 -0.95 11.66
CA VAL A 222 -3.90 -1.70 12.67
C VAL A 222 -4.54 -3.06 12.91
N GLN A 223 -5.86 -3.08 13.14
CA GLN A 223 -6.59 -4.34 13.37
C GLN A 223 -6.45 -5.28 12.17
N ARG A 224 -6.61 -4.76 10.95
CA ARG A 224 -6.52 -5.53 9.70
C ARG A 224 -5.21 -6.32 9.60
N PHE A 225 -4.09 -5.65 9.85
CA PHE A 225 -2.77 -6.26 9.69
C PHE A 225 -2.37 -7.11 10.89
N LEU A 226 -2.92 -6.84 12.08
CA LEU A 226 -2.86 -7.80 13.20
C LEU A 226 -3.57 -9.11 12.87
N ASP A 227 -4.74 -9.05 12.23
CA ASP A 227 -5.46 -10.27 11.81
C ASP A 227 -4.63 -11.10 10.82
N TRP A 228 -3.91 -10.44 9.91
CA TRP A 228 -2.94 -11.11 9.01
C TRP A 228 -1.78 -11.73 9.77
N LEU A 229 -1.18 -11.01 10.70
CA LEU A 229 -0.08 -11.54 11.50
C LEU A 229 -0.49 -12.78 12.30
N VAL A 230 -1.71 -12.80 12.85
CA VAL A 230 -2.27 -13.99 13.53
C VAL A 230 -2.35 -15.18 12.58
N MET A 231 -2.80 -14.96 11.35
CA MET A 231 -2.86 -15.99 10.31
C MET A 231 -1.46 -16.46 9.90
N PHE A 232 -0.52 -15.55 9.63
CA PHE A 232 0.85 -15.92 9.24
C PHE A 232 1.58 -16.73 10.31
N ARG A 233 1.35 -16.41 11.59
CA ARG A 233 1.93 -17.15 12.73
C ARG A 233 1.48 -18.61 12.82
N GLN A 234 0.47 -19.03 12.06
CA GLN A 234 0.10 -20.44 11.95
C GLN A 234 1.13 -21.27 11.17
N ASN A 235 1.84 -20.64 10.23
CA ASN A 235 2.90 -21.25 9.43
C ASN A 235 4.09 -20.27 9.29
N PRO A 236 4.84 -20.00 10.37
CA PRO A 236 5.95 -19.04 10.35
C PRO A 236 7.07 -19.53 9.43
N ASN A 237 7.92 -18.60 8.98
CA ASN A 237 9.08 -18.85 8.13
C ASN A 237 8.70 -19.46 6.76
N THR A 238 7.50 -19.11 6.26
CA THR A 238 7.02 -19.49 4.93
C THR A 238 6.64 -18.25 4.11
N LEU A 239 6.59 -18.43 2.78
CA LEU A 239 6.13 -17.42 1.83
C LEU A 239 5.00 -18.01 0.99
N GLU A 240 3.77 -17.78 1.44
CA GLU A 240 2.57 -18.38 0.84
C GLU A 240 1.66 -17.31 0.23
N PHE A 241 0.76 -17.73 -0.65
CA PHE A 241 -0.31 -16.85 -1.09
C PHE A 241 -1.32 -16.64 0.04
N LEU A 242 -1.87 -15.43 0.11
CA LEU A 242 -3.06 -15.20 0.91
C LEU A 242 -4.22 -16.07 0.37
N PRO A 243 -5.05 -16.68 1.23
CA PRO A 243 -6.20 -17.48 0.79
C PRO A 243 -7.12 -16.69 -0.16
N GLN A 244 -7.49 -17.29 -1.31
CA GLN A 244 -8.33 -16.63 -2.34
C GLN A 244 -9.76 -16.36 -1.87
N ASP A 245 -10.35 -17.26 -1.08
CA ASP A 245 -11.76 -17.18 -0.64
C ASP A 245 -11.93 -16.65 0.80
N ASP A 246 -10.85 -16.63 1.60
CA ASP A 246 -10.86 -16.22 3.02
C ASP A 246 -9.92 -15.05 3.33
N GLY A 247 -9.22 -14.51 2.33
CA GLY A 247 -8.42 -13.30 2.51
C GLY A 247 -9.36 -12.13 2.73
N PRO A 248 -9.29 -11.39 3.84
CA PRO A 248 -10.09 -10.19 3.92
C PRO A 248 -9.50 -9.26 2.84
N GLY A 249 -10.35 -8.67 2.01
CA GLY A 249 -9.86 -7.98 0.82
C GLY A 249 -8.83 -6.90 1.16
N GLY A 250 -7.98 -6.60 0.17
CA GLY A 250 -6.95 -5.58 0.26
C GLY A 250 -6.84 -4.82 -1.05
N TRP A 251 -6.14 -3.70 -1.03
CA TRP A 251 -5.86 -2.92 -2.24
C TRP A 251 -4.59 -3.43 -2.94
N GLY A 252 -4.53 -4.73 -3.21
CA GLY A 252 -3.47 -5.35 -4.01
C GLY A 252 -3.58 -4.99 -5.48
N ASP A 253 -2.46 -5.00 -6.21
CA ASP A 253 -2.50 -4.92 -7.67
C ASP A 253 -2.95 -6.27 -8.26
N PRO A 254 -4.00 -6.33 -9.10
CA PRO A 254 -4.47 -7.61 -9.63
C PRO A 254 -3.47 -8.28 -10.59
N ASN A 255 -2.48 -7.55 -11.11
CA ASN A 255 -1.42 -8.08 -11.98
C ASN A 255 -0.18 -8.55 -11.19
N GLN A 256 -0.28 -8.60 -9.86
CA GLN A 256 0.81 -9.00 -8.98
C GLN A 256 0.48 -10.32 -8.27
N LEU A 257 1.37 -11.30 -8.45
CA LEU A 257 1.44 -12.44 -7.56
C LEU A 257 2.23 -12.03 -6.32
N PHE A 258 1.65 -12.26 -5.15
CA PHE A 258 2.25 -11.84 -3.89
C PHE A 258 2.28 -12.97 -2.87
N ARG A 259 3.48 -13.40 -2.53
CA ARG A 259 3.73 -14.33 -1.42
C ARG A 259 4.07 -13.51 -0.18
N HIS A 260 3.38 -13.81 0.91
CA HIS A 260 3.42 -13.06 2.15
C HIS A 260 3.47 -14.03 3.33
N GLY A 261 4.20 -13.69 4.37
CA GLY A 261 4.25 -14.47 5.60
C GLY A 261 4.95 -13.71 6.72
N CYS A 262 5.12 -14.38 7.86
CA CYS A 262 5.92 -13.89 8.97
C CYS A 262 7.21 -14.68 9.10
N TRP A 263 8.22 -14.05 9.68
CA TRP A 263 9.50 -14.65 9.98
C TRP A 263 9.87 -14.47 11.45
N ASP A 264 10.60 -15.45 11.97
CA ASP A 264 11.19 -15.50 13.31
C ASP A 264 12.56 -16.16 13.17
N LEU A 265 13.61 -15.36 13.32
CA LEU A 265 15.00 -15.73 13.06
C LEU A 265 15.71 -16.07 14.38
N PRO A 266 16.05 -17.35 14.63
CA PRO A 266 16.81 -17.72 15.82
C PRO A 266 18.22 -17.10 15.84
N GLU A 267 18.75 -16.90 17.04
CA GLU A 267 20.11 -16.40 17.24
C GLU A 267 21.15 -17.31 16.55
N GLY A 268 22.13 -16.70 15.87
CA GLY A 268 23.20 -17.40 15.16
C GLY A 268 22.78 -18.06 13.85
N LYS A 269 21.55 -17.83 13.38
CA LYS A 269 21.02 -18.37 12.13
C LYS A 269 20.83 -17.29 11.06
N ALA A 270 20.67 -17.75 9.82
CA ALA A 270 20.19 -16.96 8.69
C ALA A 270 19.13 -17.74 7.90
N PHE A 271 18.23 -17.03 7.24
CA PHE A 271 17.43 -17.64 6.18
C PHE A 271 18.18 -17.55 4.86
N LEU A 272 18.36 -18.69 4.20
CA LEU A 272 18.72 -18.75 2.79
C LEU A 272 17.43 -18.94 1.99
N ILE A 273 17.06 -17.92 1.23
CA ILE A 273 15.93 -17.97 0.31
C ILE A 273 16.49 -18.11 -1.10
N THR A 274 16.12 -19.18 -1.80
CA THR A 274 16.48 -19.38 -3.21
C THR A 274 15.28 -19.04 -4.06
N VAL A 275 15.38 -17.92 -4.77
CA VAL A 275 14.41 -17.54 -5.80
C VAL A 275 14.79 -18.25 -7.10
N PRO A 276 13.88 -19.02 -7.72
CA PRO A 276 14.16 -19.73 -8.96
C PRO A 276 14.48 -18.77 -10.10
N ALA A 277 15.13 -19.27 -11.15
CA ALA A 277 15.26 -18.54 -12.40
C ALA A 277 13.85 -18.37 -13.00
N ILE A 278 13.34 -17.14 -12.94
CA ILE A 278 11.97 -16.82 -13.36
C ILE A 278 11.98 -15.67 -14.36
N ASP A 279 11.12 -15.78 -15.37
CA ASP A 279 10.82 -14.68 -16.28
C ASP A 279 9.60 -13.91 -15.74
N ALA A 280 9.90 -12.82 -15.03
CA ALA A 280 8.91 -11.87 -14.52
C ALA A 280 9.29 -10.46 -14.99
N PHE A 281 8.30 -9.65 -15.38
CA PHE A 281 8.55 -8.27 -15.79
C PHE A 281 9.20 -7.46 -14.66
N TYR A 282 8.66 -7.59 -13.46
CA TYR A 282 9.18 -7.00 -12.22
C TYR A 282 9.11 -8.02 -11.08
N TRP A 283 10.08 -7.98 -10.17
CA TRP A 283 10.00 -8.70 -8.90
C TRP A 283 10.82 -8.02 -7.81
N ASN A 284 10.39 -8.21 -6.56
CA ASN A 284 11.19 -7.87 -5.39
C ASN A 284 10.92 -8.76 -4.18
N PHE A 285 11.89 -8.78 -3.27
CA PHE A 285 11.78 -9.31 -1.92
C PHE A 285 12.00 -8.17 -0.90
N GLN A 286 11.29 -8.19 0.23
CA GLN A 286 11.50 -7.23 1.32
C GLN A 286 11.24 -7.84 2.70
N LEU A 287 11.86 -7.23 3.71
CA LEU A 287 11.51 -7.40 5.12
C LEU A 287 10.70 -6.23 5.66
N ASN A 288 9.84 -6.56 6.60
CA ASN A 288 9.01 -5.64 7.35
C ASN A 288 9.14 -5.92 8.86
N ASN A 289 8.71 -4.95 9.67
CA ASN A 289 8.42 -5.20 11.08
C ASN A 289 7.08 -5.96 11.24
N MET A 290 6.69 -6.28 12.48
CA MET A 290 5.43 -6.99 12.74
C MET A 290 4.17 -6.19 12.40
N TRP A 291 4.29 -4.88 12.18
CA TRP A 291 3.18 -3.97 11.84
C TRP A 291 2.95 -3.84 10.34
N GLU A 292 3.59 -4.70 9.54
CA GLU A 292 3.54 -4.68 8.07
C GLU A 292 4.15 -3.40 7.47
N GLU A 293 5.07 -2.74 8.18
CA GLU A 293 5.84 -1.63 7.62
C GLU A 293 7.18 -2.16 7.12
N SER A 294 7.52 -1.88 5.85
CA SER A 294 8.86 -2.17 5.35
C SER A 294 9.91 -1.59 6.31
N LEU A 295 11.00 -2.34 6.53
CA LEU A 295 12.10 -1.83 7.36
C LEU A 295 12.73 -0.57 6.70
N ASP A 296 13.62 0.13 7.41
CA ASP A 296 14.17 1.40 6.90
C ASP A 296 15.20 1.18 5.77
N TYR A 297 14.69 0.99 4.55
CA TYR A 297 15.47 0.82 3.31
C TYR A 297 16.38 1.98 2.95
N ARG A 298 16.28 3.13 3.64
CA ARG A 298 17.20 4.26 3.47
C ARG A 298 18.50 4.07 4.25
N ARG A 299 18.50 3.15 5.22
CA ARG A 299 19.61 2.94 6.17
C ARG A 299 20.15 1.52 6.16
N PHE A 300 19.33 0.56 5.76
CA PHE A 300 19.66 -0.86 5.78
C PHE A 300 19.29 -1.52 4.45
N PRO A 301 20.05 -2.53 3.99
CA PRO A 301 19.67 -3.34 2.85
C PRO A 301 18.56 -4.31 3.29
N VAL A 302 17.30 -3.88 3.21
CA VAL A 302 16.13 -4.66 3.70
C VAL A 302 15.24 -5.18 2.57
N THR A 303 15.67 -4.94 1.33
CA THR A 303 14.95 -5.30 0.12
C THR A 303 15.94 -5.52 -1.02
N VAL A 304 15.54 -6.34 -1.99
CA VAL A 304 16.24 -6.56 -3.25
C VAL A 304 15.21 -6.73 -4.35
N ASN A 305 15.48 -6.19 -5.53
CA ASN A 305 14.60 -6.27 -6.69
C ASN A 305 15.32 -6.87 -7.90
N LYS A 306 14.59 -7.09 -9.00
CA LYS A 306 15.12 -7.66 -10.25
C LYS A 306 16.39 -6.99 -10.78
N HIS A 307 16.53 -5.68 -10.59
CA HIS A 307 17.68 -4.92 -11.10
C HIS A 307 18.88 -4.98 -10.16
N THR A 308 18.64 -4.94 -8.85
CA THR A 308 19.69 -4.90 -7.82
C THR A 308 20.19 -6.28 -7.39
N ALA A 309 19.44 -7.34 -7.71
CA ALA A 309 19.81 -8.71 -7.39
C ALA A 309 21.07 -9.17 -8.13
N ARG A 310 21.97 -9.83 -7.40
CA ARG A 310 23.03 -10.66 -7.94
C ARG A 310 22.48 -12.05 -8.25
N TYR A 311 22.59 -12.42 -9.52
CA TYR A 311 22.16 -13.70 -10.05
C TYR A 311 23.30 -14.72 -10.03
N GLU A 312 22.95 -15.97 -9.75
CA GLU A 312 23.83 -17.12 -9.94
C GLU A 312 23.95 -17.45 -11.44
N ALA A 313 24.91 -18.32 -11.80
CA ALA A 313 25.17 -18.67 -13.20
C ALA A 313 23.99 -19.37 -13.90
N ASP A 314 23.13 -20.03 -13.14
CA ASP A 314 21.91 -20.69 -13.63
C ASP A 314 20.68 -19.77 -13.66
N GLY A 315 20.85 -18.49 -13.28
CA GLY A 315 19.78 -17.51 -13.23
C GLY A 315 18.96 -17.51 -11.94
N THR A 316 19.28 -18.37 -10.96
CA THR A 316 18.67 -18.30 -9.63
C THR A 316 19.20 -17.10 -8.84
N VAL A 317 18.50 -16.71 -7.78
CA VAL A 317 18.94 -15.66 -6.85
C VAL A 317 18.97 -16.22 -5.43
N ARG A 318 20.10 -16.07 -4.76
CA ARG A 318 20.27 -16.43 -3.35
C ARG A 318 20.16 -15.19 -2.48
N ILE A 319 19.11 -15.12 -1.69
CA ILE A 319 18.85 -14.05 -0.72
C ILE A 319 19.21 -14.60 0.66
N VAL A 320 20.01 -13.85 1.43
CA VAL A 320 20.44 -14.26 2.77
C VAL A 320 19.94 -13.24 3.77
N VAL A 321 18.95 -13.62 4.58
CA VAL A 321 18.41 -12.78 5.65
C VAL A 321 19.16 -13.07 6.94
N SER A 322 19.88 -12.08 7.47
CA SER A 322 20.70 -12.25 8.68
C SER A 322 20.95 -10.92 9.40
N ARG A 323 21.32 -10.99 10.68
CA ARG A 323 21.62 -9.81 11.50
C ARG A 323 22.87 -9.06 11.02
N THR A 324 23.90 -9.79 10.57
CA THR A 324 25.17 -9.25 10.06
C THR A 324 25.44 -9.76 8.64
N ASP A 325 26.10 -8.94 7.83
CA ASP A 325 26.48 -9.30 6.47
C ASP A 325 27.40 -10.53 6.46
N PRO A 326 26.99 -11.67 5.86
CA PRO A 326 27.83 -12.85 5.77
C PRO A 326 28.89 -12.73 4.66
N GLY A 327 28.87 -11.66 3.86
CA GLY A 327 29.82 -11.40 2.79
C GLY A 327 29.53 -12.13 1.47
N TRP A 328 28.36 -12.78 1.36
CA TRP A 328 27.94 -13.51 0.16
C TRP A 328 26.42 -13.42 -0.07
N GLY A 329 26.01 -13.73 -1.30
CA GLY A 329 24.62 -13.66 -1.72
C GLY A 329 24.08 -12.22 -1.78
N ASN A 330 22.75 -12.12 -1.83
CA ASN A 330 22.01 -10.88 -1.69
C ASN A 330 21.65 -10.72 -0.22
N TRP A 331 22.54 -10.10 0.55
CA TRP A 331 22.34 -9.92 1.98
C TRP A 331 21.19 -8.95 2.25
N ILE A 332 20.26 -9.40 3.10
CA ILE A 332 19.15 -8.62 3.62
C ILE A 332 19.31 -8.54 5.14
N SER A 333 19.54 -7.32 5.64
CA SER A 333 19.68 -7.05 7.07
C SER A 333 18.34 -7.17 7.78
N THR A 334 18.31 -7.81 8.94
CA THR A 334 17.12 -7.76 9.82
C THR A 334 16.94 -6.40 10.50
N ALA A 335 17.88 -5.46 10.31
CA ALA A 335 17.85 -4.12 10.90
C ALA A 335 17.54 -4.14 12.41
N HIS A 336 18.17 -5.07 13.14
CA HIS A 336 18.03 -5.30 14.59
C HIS A 336 16.70 -5.93 15.04
N HIS A 337 15.88 -6.45 14.12
CA HIS A 337 14.70 -7.24 14.44
C HIS A 337 15.05 -8.73 14.44
N ASP A 338 14.36 -9.48 15.29
CA ASP A 338 14.45 -10.94 15.35
C ASP A 338 13.23 -11.62 14.73
N HIS A 339 12.15 -10.87 14.52
CA HIS A 339 10.93 -11.31 13.84
C HIS A 339 10.28 -10.17 13.06
N GLY A 340 9.33 -10.51 12.20
CA GLY A 340 8.55 -9.55 11.43
C GLY A 340 7.70 -10.21 10.36
N THR A 341 7.36 -9.46 9.31
CA THR A 341 6.74 -10.00 8.09
C THR A 341 7.66 -9.80 6.88
N TRP A 342 7.37 -10.49 5.78
CA TRP A 342 8.18 -10.41 4.57
C TRP A 342 7.35 -10.61 3.31
N GLY A 343 7.75 -9.99 2.21
CA GLY A 343 7.00 -10.02 0.98
C GLY A 343 7.86 -10.40 -0.21
N LEU A 344 7.35 -11.28 -1.08
CA LEU A 344 7.93 -11.59 -2.38
C LEU A 344 6.88 -11.37 -3.47
N ARG A 345 7.14 -10.43 -4.36
CA ARG A 345 6.21 -10.01 -5.42
C ARG A 345 6.75 -10.36 -6.79
N TYR A 346 5.86 -10.83 -7.65
CA TYR A 346 6.09 -10.99 -9.08
C TYR A 346 4.98 -10.28 -9.86
N ASN A 347 5.35 -9.43 -10.81
CA ASN A 347 4.42 -8.85 -11.75
C ASN A 347 4.65 -9.46 -13.12
N GLN A 348 3.58 -9.92 -13.77
CA GLN A 348 3.62 -10.56 -15.10
C GLN A 348 4.67 -11.67 -15.20
N VAL A 349 4.59 -12.63 -14.28
CA VAL A 349 5.43 -13.84 -14.35
C VAL A 349 4.82 -14.85 -15.31
N VAL A 350 5.66 -15.51 -16.10
CA VAL A 350 5.24 -16.55 -17.06
C VAL A 350 4.81 -17.82 -16.35
N GLU A 351 5.54 -18.23 -15.31
CA GLU A 351 5.30 -19.42 -14.51
C GLU A 351 5.56 -19.14 -13.02
N ASP A 352 4.60 -19.47 -12.16
CA ASP A 352 4.77 -19.34 -10.71
C ASP A 352 5.55 -20.55 -10.16
N ILE A 353 6.83 -20.31 -9.84
CA ILE A 353 7.69 -21.27 -9.16
C ILE A 353 7.97 -20.72 -7.75
N PRO A 354 7.59 -21.44 -6.68
CA PRO A 354 7.80 -20.97 -5.32
C PRO A 354 9.29 -20.89 -4.97
N PRO A 355 9.72 -19.93 -4.14
CA PRO A 355 11.07 -19.94 -3.58
C PRO A 355 11.24 -21.11 -2.61
N THR A 356 12.48 -21.54 -2.38
CA THR A 356 12.81 -22.39 -1.22
C THR A 356 13.34 -21.54 -0.08
N ILE A 357 13.08 -21.95 1.16
CA ILE A 357 13.54 -21.28 2.37
C ILE A 357 14.22 -22.31 3.26
N GLU A 358 15.48 -22.06 3.61
CA GLU A 358 16.28 -22.92 4.49
C GLU A 358 16.86 -22.09 5.64
N LEU A 359 16.91 -22.69 6.83
CA LEU A 359 17.61 -22.09 7.96
C LEU A 359 19.05 -22.63 8.00
N ILE A 360 20.03 -21.73 7.93
CA ILE A 360 21.46 -22.06 7.90
C ILE A 360 22.19 -21.43 9.10
N ASP A 361 23.36 -21.97 9.42
CA ASP A 361 24.31 -21.35 10.35
C ASP A 361 25.04 -20.17 9.67
N VAL A 362 25.31 -19.10 10.44
CA VAL A 362 26.01 -17.88 9.98
C VAL A 362 27.53 -18.01 10.11
#